data_AF-A0A060CKZ5-F1
#
_entry.id   AF-A0A060CKZ5-F1
#
_cell.length_a   1.000
_cell.length_b   1.000
_cell.length_c   1.000
_cell.angle_alpha   90.00
_cell.angle_beta   90.00
_cell.angle_gamma   90.00
#
_symmetry.space_group_name_H-M   'P 1'
#
loop_
_entity.id
_entity.type
_entity.pdbx_description
1 polymer ?
#
loop_
_entity_poly.entity_id
_entity_poly.type
_entity_poly.pdbx_seq_one_letter_code
_entity_poly.pdbx_strand_id
1 'polypeptide(L)'
;DQLWLGSYMSGGVGFTQYATAAYTNDVLDDFSYYTCDYGVDKFGDWGKAPATLETSKDIATETTLYAMEQYEAFPTLLEDHFGGSQRSAVMAAASAIGSACLTGNSQSGLAGWYLSHLIHKDGWGRMGSLATTCRT
;
A
#
# COMPACT_ATOMS: atom_id res chain seq x y z
N ASP A 1 12.08 6.72 -6.12
CA ASP A 1 11.47 7.52 -7.22
C ASP A 1 12.21 8.80 -7.60
N GLN A 2 12.68 9.60 -6.64
CA GLN A 2 13.15 10.97 -6.93
C GLN A 2 14.39 11.05 -7.84
N LEU A 3 15.43 10.25 -7.60
CA LEU A 3 16.67 10.30 -8.38
C LEU A 3 16.61 9.44 -9.65
N TRP A 4 16.32 8.14 -9.51
CA TRP A 4 16.35 7.23 -10.65
C TRP A 4 15.25 7.53 -11.66
N LEU A 5 13.98 7.48 -11.25
CA LEU A 5 12.86 7.74 -12.16
C LEU A 5 12.70 9.23 -12.45
N GLY A 6 12.80 10.09 -11.43
CA GLY A 6 12.56 11.53 -11.56
C GLY A 6 13.69 12.33 -12.20
N SER A 7 14.90 11.77 -12.30
CA SER A 7 16.05 12.43 -12.95
C SER A 7 16.66 11.58 -14.05
N TYR A 8 17.18 10.38 -13.74
CA TYR A 8 17.90 9.57 -14.73
C TYR A 8 17.02 9.08 -15.89
N MET A 9 15.77 8.72 -15.60
CA MET A 9 14.85 8.15 -16.59
C MET A 9 13.79 9.14 -17.11
N SER A 10 13.77 10.38 -16.61
CA SER A 10 12.91 11.45 -17.15
C SER A 10 13.54 12.84 -17.09
N GLY A 11 13.82 13.37 -15.89
CA GLY A 11 14.24 14.77 -15.67
C GLY A 11 13.08 15.77 -15.56
N GLY A 12 13.41 17.03 -15.22
CA GLY A 12 12.46 18.15 -15.07
C GLY A 12 12.09 18.47 -13.62
N VAL A 13 10.83 18.85 -13.37
CA VAL A 13 10.30 19.08 -12.00
C VAL A 13 10.38 17.81 -11.13
N GLY A 14 10.41 16.63 -11.76
CA GLY A 14 10.65 15.35 -11.10
C GLY A 14 9.44 14.77 -10.40
N PHE A 15 9.68 13.78 -9.52
CA PHE A 15 8.67 12.98 -8.83
C PHE A 15 8.80 13.09 -7.31
N THR A 16 9.04 14.31 -6.82
CA THR A 16 9.25 14.59 -5.39
C THR A 16 8.07 14.14 -4.55
N GLN A 17 6.84 14.57 -4.89
CA GLN A 17 5.65 14.25 -4.11
C GLN A 17 5.14 12.81 -4.27
N TYR A 18 5.49 12.14 -5.37
CA TYR A 18 5.26 10.70 -5.52
C TYR A 18 6.03 9.89 -4.48
N ALA A 19 7.23 10.35 -4.14
CA ALA A 19 8.06 9.69 -3.14
C ALA A 19 7.67 10.10 -1.72
N THR A 20 7.43 11.40 -1.46
CA THR A 20 7.14 11.89 -0.08
C THR A 20 5.91 11.23 0.50
N ALA A 21 4.89 10.92 -0.31
CA ALA A 21 3.69 10.23 0.16
C ALA A 21 3.97 8.90 0.90
N ALA A 22 5.11 8.25 0.64
CA ALA A 22 5.49 7.01 1.32
C ALA A 22 6.37 7.23 2.58
N TYR A 23 6.79 8.44 2.90
CA TYR A 23 7.67 8.73 4.04
C TYR A 23 7.37 10.06 4.76
N THR A 24 6.23 10.69 4.49
CA THR A 24 5.78 11.92 5.16
C THR A 24 4.40 11.74 5.76
N ASN A 25 4.14 12.50 6.84
CA ASN A 25 2.85 12.58 7.53
C ASN A 25 2.38 11.26 8.17
N ASP A 26 3.28 10.31 8.39
CA ASP A 26 3.08 9.02 9.08
C ASP A 26 1.91 8.17 8.54
N VAL A 27 1.46 8.44 7.31
CA VAL A 27 0.30 7.79 6.70
C VAL A 27 0.58 6.32 6.39
N LEU A 28 1.75 6.06 5.80
CA LEU A 28 2.17 4.68 5.51
C LEU A 28 2.43 3.91 6.81
N ASP A 29 3.01 4.58 7.80
CA ASP A 29 3.31 4.01 9.10
C ASP A 29 2.02 3.58 9.80
N ASP A 30 1.01 4.45 9.88
CA ASP A 30 -0.29 4.17 10.48
C ASP A 30 -0.96 2.91 9.89
N PHE A 31 -1.04 2.83 8.56
CA PHE A 31 -1.65 1.68 7.90
C PHE A 31 -0.83 0.39 8.09
N SER A 32 0.49 0.51 8.11
CA SER A 32 1.40 -0.61 8.31
C SER A 32 1.32 -1.15 9.73
N TYR A 33 1.26 -0.27 10.74
CA TYR A 33 1.09 -0.65 12.13
C TYR A 33 -0.29 -1.28 12.39
N TYR A 34 -1.37 -0.70 11.86
CA TYR A 34 -2.72 -1.29 11.94
C TYR A 34 -2.72 -2.73 11.42
N THR A 35 -2.14 -2.94 10.24
CA THR A 35 -2.11 -4.26 9.60
C THR A 35 -1.31 -5.28 10.40
N CYS A 36 -0.18 -4.84 10.94
CA CYS A 36 0.68 -5.67 11.76
C CYS A 36 -0.02 -6.09 13.05
N ASP A 37 -0.68 -5.15 13.73
CA ASP A 37 -1.43 -5.43 14.95
C ASP A 37 -2.61 -6.36 14.67
N TYR A 38 -3.36 -6.12 13.60
CA TYR A 38 -4.44 -7.02 13.14
C TYR A 38 -3.94 -8.45 12.93
N GLY A 39 -2.80 -8.59 12.25
CA GLY A 39 -2.24 -9.90 11.98
C GLY A 39 -1.63 -10.59 13.19
N VAL A 40 -1.01 -9.85 14.10
CA VAL A 40 -0.46 -10.41 15.34
C VAL A 40 -1.61 -10.89 16.24
N ASP A 41 -2.71 -10.15 16.34
CA ASP A 41 -3.89 -10.59 17.09
C ASP A 41 -4.51 -11.86 16.47
N LYS A 42 -4.56 -11.93 15.14
CA LYS A 42 -5.18 -13.06 14.42
C LYS A 42 -4.32 -14.33 14.38
N PHE A 43 -3.01 -14.19 14.18
CA PHE A 43 -2.08 -15.30 13.98
C PHE A 43 -1.20 -15.58 15.20
N GLY A 44 -1.31 -14.76 16.25
CA GLY A 44 -0.69 -14.92 17.57
C GLY A 44 0.70 -14.29 17.72
N ASP A 45 1.51 -14.26 16.66
CA ASP A 45 2.84 -13.63 16.68
C ASP A 45 3.33 -13.39 15.24
N TRP A 46 4.40 -12.61 15.09
CA TRP A 46 5.06 -12.34 13.82
C TRP A 46 5.60 -13.62 13.17
N GLY A 47 5.45 -13.73 11.84
CA GLY A 47 5.94 -14.88 11.07
C GLY A 47 5.20 -16.21 11.35
N LYS A 48 4.06 -16.19 12.04
CA LYS A 48 3.25 -17.39 12.33
C LYS A 48 2.13 -17.63 11.33
N ALA A 49 1.77 -16.63 10.53
CA ALA A 49 0.72 -16.81 9.52
C ALA A 49 1.19 -17.79 8.45
N PRO A 50 0.37 -18.76 8.03
CA PRO A 50 0.75 -19.65 6.94
C PRO A 50 0.96 -18.85 5.66
N ALA A 51 2.03 -19.14 4.92
CA ALA A 51 2.35 -18.49 3.65
C ALA A 51 1.47 -19.04 2.50
N THR A 52 0.15 -18.87 2.62
CA THR A 52 -0.84 -19.27 1.62
C THR A 52 -1.42 -18.04 0.93
N LEU A 53 -2.09 -18.27 -0.21
CA LEU A 53 -2.77 -17.19 -0.92
C LEU A 53 -3.95 -16.64 -0.10
N GLU A 54 -4.61 -17.49 0.70
CA GLU A 54 -5.76 -17.08 1.51
C GLU A 54 -5.39 -16.13 2.63
N THR A 55 -4.27 -16.36 3.33
CA THR A 55 -3.78 -15.43 4.34
C THR A 55 -3.35 -14.11 3.73
N SER A 56 -2.67 -14.16 2.57
CA SER A 56 -2.26 -12.94 1.86
C SER A 56 -3.48 -12.15 1.38
N LYS A 57 -4.55 -12.84 0.95
CA LYS A 57 -5.81 -12.20 0.55
C LYS A 57 -6.52 -11.55 1.73
N ASP A 58 -6.62 -12.25 2.84
CA ASP A 58 -7.27 -11.79 4.05
C ASP A 58 -6.58 -10.53 4.61
N ILE A 59 -5.25 -10.59 4.82
CA ILE A 59 -4.46 -9.46 5.32
C ILE A 59 -4.54 -8.28 4.35
N ALA A 60 -4.30 -8.49 3.06
CA ALA A 60 -4.28 -7.39 2.10
C ALA A 60 -5.67 -6.77 1.86
N THR A 61 -6.74 -7.56 1.96
CA THR A 61 -8.11 -7.03 1.86
C THR A 61 -8.43 -6.14 3.05
N GLU A 62 -8.19 -6.62 4.26
CA GLU A 62 -8.42 -5.85 5.49
C GLU A 62 -7.61 -4.54 5.49
N THR A 63 -6.33 -4.63 5.15
CA THR A 63 -5.42 -3.47 5.09
C THR A 63 -5.90 -2.43 4.07
N THR A 64 -6.29 -2.89 2.89
CA THR A 64 -6.71 -1.99 1.81
C THR A 64 -8.03 -1.32 2.15
N LEU A 65 -8.98 -2.05 2.75
CA LEU A 65 -10.25 -1.49 3.20
C LEU A 65 -10.03 -0.46 4.31
N TYR A 66 -9.22 -0.79 5.32
CA TYR A 66 -8.89 0.17 6.39
C TYR A 66 -8.27 1.45 5.83
N ALA A 67 -7.27 1.32 4.96
CA ALA A 67 -6.61 2.49 4.38
C ALA A 67 -7.59 3.33 3.53
N MET A 68 -8.47 2.69 2.75
CA MET A 68 -9.51 3.39 2.00
C MET A 68 -10.48 4.13 2.93
N GLU A 69 -10.91 3.52 4.02
CA GLU A 69 -11.75 4.16 5.03
C GLU A 69 -11.04 5.37 5.66
N GLN A 70 -9.73 5.30 5.95
CA GLN A 70 -8.98 6.45 6.46
C GLN A 70 -8.96 7.61 5.46
N TYR A 71 -8.76 7.33 4.17
CA TYR A 71 -8.82 8.36 3.13
C TYR A 71 -10.23 8.96 2.95
N GLU A 72 -11.29 8.20 3.23
CA GLU A 72 -12.68 8.70 3.16
C GLU A 72 -13.10 9.44 4.43
N ALA A 73 -12.66 8.98 5.59
CA ALA A 73 -12.99 9.56 6.90
C ALA A 73 -12.25 10.88 7.17
N PHE A 74 -11.03 11.04 6.63
CA PHE A 74 -10.20 12.23 6.81
C PHE A 74 -9.99 12.96 5.48
N PRO A 75 -10.82 13.96 5.14
CA PRO A 75 -10.69 14.71 3.90
C PRO A 75 -9.31 15.39 3.72
N THR A 76 -8.66 15.77 4.81
CA THR A 76 -7.30 16.35 4.80
C THR A 76 -6.25 15.35 4.35
N LEU A 77 -6.44 14.06 4.63
CA LEU A 77 -5.55 12.99 4.19
C LEU A 77 -5.66 12.75 2.68
N LEU A 78 -6.88 12.83 2.16
CA LEU A 78 -7.15 12.72 0.73
C LEU A 78 -6.61 13.93 -0.05
N GLU A 79 -6.61 15.12 0.57
CA GLU A 79 -5.98 16.32 0.03
C GLU A 79 -4.45 16.24 0.04
N ASP A 80 -3.85 15.75 1.14
CA ASP A 80 -2.40 15.58 1.24
C ASP A 80 -1.86 14.58 0.21
N HIS A 81 -2.55 13.44 0.06
CA HIS A 81 -2.30 12.49 -1.01
C HIS A 81 -3.26 12.72 -2.19
N PHE A 82 -3.28 13.93 -2.76
CA PHE A 82 -4.19 14.29 -3.86
C PHE A 82 -4.04 13.39 -5.10
N GLY A 83 -2.84 12.86 -5.36
CA GLY A 83 -2.55 11.99 -6.49
C GLY A 83 -2.99 10.55 -6.23
N GLY A 84 -3.79 9.99 -7.14
CA GLY A 84 -4.24 8.60 -7.02
C GLY A 84 -3.10 7.56 -6.99
N SER A 85 -1.97 7.86 -7.64
CA SER A 85 -0.77 7.01 -7.56
C SER A 85 -0.10 7.04 -6.19
N GLN A 86 -0.16 8.15 -5.45
CA GLN A 86 0.36 8.25 -4.09
C GLN A 86 -0.45 7.34 -3.18
N ARG A 87 -1.79 7.49 -3.22
CA ARG A 87 -2.71 6.64 -2.45
C ARG A 87 -2.54 5.16 -2.80
N SER A 88 -2.48 4.82 -4.08
CA SER A 88 -2.31 3.44 -4.52
C SER A 88 -1.01 2.82 -4.02
N ALA A 89 0.09 3.55 -4.07
CA ALA A 89 1.38 3.07 -3.60
C ALA A 89 1.38 2.84 -2.09
N VAL A 90 0.80 3.77 -1.32
CA VAL A 90 0.76 3.69 0.15
C VAL A 90 -0.11 2.53 0.64
N MET A 91 -1.32 2.36 0.08
CA MET A 91 -2.22 1.26 0.45
C MET A 91 -1.64 -0.12 0.11
N ALA A 92 -1.03 -0.23 -1.08
CA ALA A 92 -0.40 -1.46 -1.51
C ALA A 92 0.88 -1.78 -0.73
N ALA A 93 1.66 -0.76 -0.35
CA ALA A 93 2.83 -0.91 0.50
C ALA A 93 2.44 -1.45 1.88
N ALA A 94 1.45 -0.87 2.55
CA ALA A 94 0.97 -1.36 3.84
C ALA A 94 0.50 -2.83 3.75
N SER A 95 -0.29 -3.16 2.73
CA SER A 95 -0.79 -4.52 2.49
C SER A 95 0.34 -5.54 2.28
N ALA A 96 1.38 -5.12 1.55
CA ALA A 96 2.54 -5.95 1.26
C ALA A 96 3.45 -6.14 2.48
N ILE A 97 3.69 -5.07 3.25
CA ILE A 97 4.48 -5.09 4.50
C ILE A 97 3.81 -6.03 5.49
N GLY A 98 2.52 -5.86 5.75
CA GLY A 98 1.77 -6.75 6.64
C GLY A 98 1.81 -8.20 6.20
N SER A 99 1.50 -8.47 4.93
CA SER A 99 1.52 -9.83 4.39
C SER A 99 2.91 -10.47 4.47
N ALA A 100 4.00 -9.71 4.22
CA ALA A 100 5.37 -10.23 4.30
C ALA A 100 5.82 -10.46 5.75
N CYS A 101 5.53 -9.53 6.65
CA CYS A 101 5.95 -9.62 8.06
C CYS A 101 5.21 -10.72 8.82
N LEU A 102 3.91 -10.92 8.54
CA LEU A 102 3.10 -11.91 9.23
C LEU A 102 3.34 -13.33 8.72
N THR A 103 3.64 -13.49 7.42
CA THR A 103 3.91 -14.81 6.82
C THR A 103 5.39 -15.17 6.78
N GLY A 104 6.28 -14.20 7.00
CA GLY A 104 7.73 -14.37 6.82
C GLY A 104 8.15 -14.65 5.36
N ASN A 105 7.28 -14.35 4.38
CA ASN A 105 7.52 -14.64 2.97
C ASN A 105 7.28 -13.40 2.09
N SER A 106 8.33 -12.96 1.40
CA SER A 106 8.27 -11.81 0.48
C SER A 106 7.35 -12.03 -0.72
N GLN A 107 7.16 -13.28 -1.17
CA GLN A 107 6.26 -13.59 -2.28
C GLN A 107 4.78 -13.45 -1.88
N SER A 108 4.45 -13.75 -0.62
CA SER A 108 3.13 -13.47 -0.05
C SER A 108 2.90 -11.96 0.07
N GLY A 109 3.95 -11.20 0.43
CA GLY A 109 3.95 -9.74 0.36
C GLY A 109 3.62 -9.19 -1.03
N LEU A 110 4.27 -9.73 -2.07
CA LEU A 110 4.02 -9.34 -3.46
C LEU A 110 2.59 -9.69 -3.91
N ALA A 111 2.06 -10.83 -3.48
CA ALA A 111 0.66 -11.19 -3.74
C ALA A 111 -0.30 -10.18 -3.09
N GLY A 112 0.00 -9.73 -1.87
CA GLY A 112 -0.76 -8.68 -1.18
C GLY A 112 -0.68 -7.31 -1.88
N TRP A 113 0.50 -6.93 -2.39
CA TRP A 113 0.69 -5.69 -3.15
C TRP A 113 -0.24 -5.62 -4.38
N TYR A 114 -0.29 -6.70 -5.16
CA TYR A 114 -1.11 -6.75 -6.36
C TYR A 114 -2.60 -6.79 -6.05
N LEU A 115 -3.00 -7.55 -5.02
CA LEU A 115 -4.39 -7.59 -4.61
C LEU A 115 -4.90 -6.21 -4.16
N SER A 116 -4.08 -5.47 -3.40
CA SER A 116 -4.43 -4.13 -2.95
C SER A 116 -4.72 -3.17 -4.11
N HIS A 117 -3.93 -3.25 -5.19
CA HIS A 117 -4.18 -2.45 -6.40
C HIS A 117 -5.51 -2.80 -7.08
N LEU A 118 -5.87 -4.09 -7.12
CA LEU A 118 -7.15 -4.54 -7.70
C LEU A 118 -8.34 -4.02 -6.87
N ILE A 119 -8.27 -4.18 -5.54
CA ILE A 119 -9.32 -3.71 -4.62
C ILE A 119 -9.47 -2.18 -4.71
N HIS A 120 -8.37 -1.44 -4.69
CA HIS A 120 -8.38 0.02 -4.81
C HIS A 120 -9.03 0.48 -6.13
N LYS A 121 -8.66 -0.17 -7.25
CA LYS A 121 -9.23 0.15 -8.57
C LYS A 121 -10.74 -0.06 -8.59
N ASP A 122 -11.22 -1.17 -8.07
CA ASP A 122 -12.65 -1.50 -8.06
C ASP A 122 -13.43 -0.66 -7.04
N GLY A 123 -12.81 -0.32 -5.91
CA GLY A 123 -13.44 0.48 -4.84
C GLY A 123 -13.70 1.94 -5.21
N TRP A 124 -12.72 2.62 -5.80
CA TRP A 124 -12.86 4.06 -6.14
C TRP A 124 -13.10 4.33 -7.63
N GLY A 125 -13.12 3.29 -8.46
CA GLY A 125 -13.22 3.41 -9.93
C GLY A 125 -12.04 4.18 -10.56
N ARG A 126 -10.98 4.42 -9.78
CA ARG A 126 -9.77 5.15 -10.14
C ARG A 126 -8.62 4.56 -9.31
N MET A 127 -7.41 4.61 -9.87
CA MET A 127 -6.21 4.09 -9.20
C MET A 127 -5.10 5.13 -9.29
N GLY A 128 -4.04 4.85 -10.05
CA GLY A 128 -2.96 5.79 -10.33
C GLY A 128 -2.96 6.31 -11.76
N SER A 129 -1.89 7.01 -12.10
CA SER A 129 -1.56 7.40 -13.48
C SER A 129 -1.40 6.17 -14.38
N LEU A 130 -1.41 6.40 -15.70
CA LEU A 130 -1.22 5.35 -16.71
C LEU A 130 0.02 4.47 -16.44
N ALA A 131 1.09 5.07 -15.91
CA ALA A 131 2.33 4.35 -15.58
C ALA A 131 2.17 3.42 -14.37
N THR A 132 1.32 3.78 -13.40
CA THR A 132 1.05 2.96 -12.21
C THR A 132 0.32 1.67 -12.57
N THR A 133 -0.58 1.71 -13.55
CA THR A 133 -1.37 0.54 -13.98
C THR A 133 -0.58 -0.46 -14.85
N CYS A 134 0.61 -0.11 -15.32
CA CYS A 134 1.36 -0.94 -16.28
C CYS A 134 2.05 -2.16 -15.63
N ARG A 135 2.33 -2.09 -14.32
CA ARG A 135 3.00 -3.16 -13.58
C ARG A 135 2.09 -3.95 -12.63
N THR A 136 0.83 -3.53 -12.50
CA THR A 136 -0.26 -4.21 -11.78
C THR A 136 -1.01 -5.16 -12.70
#